data_AF-A0A6V7V8U1-F1
#
_entry.id   AF-A0A6V7V8U1-F1
#
_cell.length_a   1.000
_cell.length_b   1.000
_cell.length_c   1.000
_cell.angle_alpha   90.00
_cell.angle_beta   90.00
_cell.angle_gamma   90.00
#
_symmetry.space_group_name_H-M   'P 1'
#
loop_
_entity.id
_entity.type
_entity.pdbx_description
1 polymer ?
#
loop_
_entity_poly.entity_id
_entity_poly.type
_entity_poly.pdbx_seq_one_letter_code
_entity_poly.pdbx_strand_id
1 'polypeptide(L)'
;MRKVYRSLFLIVFFNIGGYFFSLLIGVYIINPLGAADPLHAQLYVMFGALILNIAGSSNAPILYINSTDYKEAYKKEFYLIIKYSKKLLNIEQQTTTTSSVVVLQRGNWTGNTGH
;
A
#
# COMPACT_ATOMS: atom_id res chain seq x y z
N MET A 1 27.39 1.90 6.17
CA MET A 1 27.54 3.37 6.04
C MET A 1 27.06 3.93 4.70
N ARG A 2 27.69 3.63 3.55
CA ARG A 2 27.39 4.31 2.25
C ARG A 2 25.92 4.28 1.81
N LYS A 3 25.19 3.18 2.06
CA LYS A 3 23.76 3.05 1.70
C LYS A 3 22.85 3.97 2.52
N VAL A 4 23.17 4.18 3.81
CA VAL A 4 22.41 5.04 4.73
C VAL A 4 22.55 6.51 4.35
N TYR A 5 23.77 6.95 4.03
CA TYR A 5 23.99 8.31 3.51
C TYR A 5 23.28 8.55 2.17
N ARG A 6 23.23 7.53 1.29
CA ARG A 6 22.48 7.62 0.03
C ARG A 6 20.98 7.80 0.27
N SER A 7 20.37 7.03 1.17
CA SER A 7 18.94 7.20 1.49
C SER A 7 18.65 8.55 2.14
N LEU A 8 19.52 9.00 3.05
CA LEU A 8 19.36 10.30 3.71
C LEU A 8 19.45 11.44 2.69
N PHE A 9 20.43 11.38 1.78
CA PHE A 9 20.56 12.35 0.70
C PHE A 9 19.31 12.39 -0.19
N LEU A 10 18.79 11.22 -0.59
CA LEU A 10 17.59 11.14 -1.42
C LEU A 10 16.35 11.71 -0.72
N ILE A 11 16.18 11.43 0.59
CA ILE A 11 15.08 11.98 1.40
C ILE A 11 15.14 13.51 1.43
N VAL A 12 16.32 14.06 1.76
CA VAL A 12 16.51 15.51 1.82
C VAL A 12 16.28 16.14 0.45
N PHE A 13 16.82 15.53 -0.61
CA PHE A 13 16.63 15.98 -1.98
C PHE A 13 15.16 15.99 -2.41
N PHE A 14 14.41 14.92 -2.13
CA PHE A 14 12.98 14.84 -2.46
C PHE A 14 12.15 15.83 -1.67
N ASN A 15 12.43 16.04 -0.38
CA ASN A 15 11.70 17.03 0.41
C ASN A 15 11.96 18.45 -0.08
N ILE A 16 13.24 18.85 -0.20
CA ILE A 16 13.60 20.18 -0.69
C ILE A 16 13.06 20.40 -2.11
N GLY A 17 13.22 19.42 -3.00
CA GLY A 17 12.69 19.46 -4.36
C GLY A 17 11.17 19.59 -4.39
N GLY A 18 10.45 18.85 -3.53
CA GLY A 18 9.00 18.93 -3.41
C GLY A 18 8.51 20.30 -2.94
N TYR A 19 9.17 20.91 -1.94
CA TYR A 19 8.86 22.27 -1.50
C TYR A 19 9.13 23.29 -2.60
N PHE A 20 10.26 23.17 -3.30
CA PHE A 20 10.61 24.07 -4.40
C PHE A 20 9.60 23.98 -5.55
N PHE A 21 9.23 22.76 -5.97
CA PHE A 21 8.22 22.54 -7.00
C PHE A 21 6.83 23.05 -6.59
N SER A 22 6.42 22.79 -5.36
CA SER A 22 5.13 23.27 -4.83
C SER A 22 5.08 24.80 -4.82
N LEU A 23 6.18 25.46 -4.48
CA LEU A 23 6.29 26.93 -4.53
C LEU A 23 6.19 27.47 -5.96
N LEU A 24 6.90 26.87 -6.92
CA LEU A 24 6.82 27.27 -8.33
C LEU A 24 5.40 27.13 -8.88
N ILE A 25 4.74 26.01 -8.60
CA ILE A 25 3.35 25.78 -9.03
C ILE A 25 2.40 26.75 -8.32
N GLY A 26 2.63 27.02 -7.03
CA GLY A 26 1.91 28.01 -6.26
C GLY A 26 1.94 29.40 -6.90
N VAL A 27 3.14 29.90 -7.18
CA VAL A 27 3.35 31.26 -7.70
C VAL A 27 2.90 31.40 -9.15
N TYR A 28 3.27 30.46 -10.02
CA TYR A 28 3.10 30.63 -11.47
C TYR A 28 1.81 30.02 -12.02
N ILE A 29 1.14 29.12 -11.28
CA ILE A 29 -0.05 28.42 -11.76
C ILE A 29 -1.24 28.68 -10.84
N ILE A 30 -1.12 28.34 -9.54
CA ILE A 30 -2.26 28.37 -8.61
C ILE A 30 -2.71 29.81 -8.33
N ASN A 31 -1.79 30.72 -8.02
CA ASN A 31 -2.12 32.12 -7.74
C ASN A 31 -2.86 32.83 -8.90
N PRO A 32 -2.37 32.80 -10.15
CA PRO A 32 -3.07 33.44 -11.25
C PRO A 32 -4.43 32.77 -11.55
N LEU A 33 -4.52 31.44 -11.46
CA LEU A 33 -5.80 30.74 -11.65
C LEU A 33 -6.81 31.04 -10.54
N GLY A 34 -6.37 31.08 -9.29
CA GLY A 34 -7.22 31.40 -8.14
C GLY A 34 -7.69 32.86 -8.12
N ALA A 35 -6.91 33.78 -8.69
CA ALA A 35 -7.33 35.17 -8.88
C ALA A 35 -8.41 35.31 -9.97
N ALA A 36 -8.34 34.48 -11.03
CA ALA A 36 -9.32 34.47 -12.11
C ALA A 36 -10.61 33.72 -11.74
N ASP A 37 -10.51 32.66 -10.94
CA ASP A 37 -11.65 31.86 -10.46
C ASP A 37 -11.56 31.59 -8.94
N PRO A 38 -12.04 32.53 -8.12
CA PRO A 38 -11.97 32.42 -6.65
C PRO A 38 -12.79 31.25 -6.10
N LEU A 39 -13.83 30.81 -6.80
CA LEU A 39 -14.71 29.71 -6.36
C LEU A 39 -13.93 28.38 -6.32
N HIS A 40 -13.03 28.17 -7.26
CA HIS A 40 -12.20 26.96 -7.35
C HIS A 40 -10.80 27.12 -6.76
N ALA A 41 -10.47 28.28 -6.20
CA ALA A 41 -9.13 28.57 -5.66
C ALA A 41 -8.67 27.54 -4.62
N GLN A 42 -9.57 27.07 -3.74
CA GLN A 42 -9.26 26.01 -2.78
C GLN A 42 -8.90 24.69 -3.46
N LEU A 43 -9.58 24.33 -4.55
CA LEU A 43 -9.28 23.13 -5.33
C LEU A 43 -7.88 23.23 -5.96
N TYR A 44 -7.49 24.41 -6.42
CA TYR A 44 -6.16 24.64 -6.99
C TYR A 44 -5.06 24.48 -5.94
N VAL A 45 -5.27 24.98 -4.72
CA VAL A 45 -4.33 24.80 -3.59
C VAL A 45 -4.14 23.32 -3.22
N MET A 46 -5.16 22.46 -3.42
CA MET A 46 -5.02 21.03 -3.17
C MET A 46 -3.92 20.38 -4.02
N PHE A 47 -3.65 20.85 -5.24
CA PHE A 47 -2.55 20.31 -6.05
C PHE A 47 -1.18 20.55 -5.41
N GLY A 48 -0.95 21.75 -4.88
CA GLY A 48 0.28 22.06 -4.14
C GLY A 48 0.43 21.19 -2.90
N ALA A 49 -0.66 20.97 -2.17
CA ALA A 49 -0.69 20.09 -1.01
C ALA A 49 -0.42 18.61 -1.37
N LEU A 50 -0.97 18.12 -2.49
CA LEU A 50 -0.71 16.76 -2.97
C LEU A 50 0.77 16.54 -3.27
N ILE A 51 1.43 17.48 -3.95
CA ILE A 51 2.86 17.39 -4.26
C ILE A 51 3.70 17.31 -2.98
N LEU A 52 3.38 18.14 -1.97
CA LEU A 52 4.08 18.10 -0.67
C LEU A 52 3.85 16.78 0.06
N ASN A 53 2.64 16.23 0.02
CA ASN A 53 2.34 14.92 0.62
C ASN A 53 3.06 13.77 -0.10
N ILE A 54 3.21 13.83 -1.42
CA ILE A 54 4.02 12.86 -2.18
C ILE A 54 5.49 12.97 -1.78
N ALA A 55 6.02 14.19 -1.66
CA ALA A 55 7.40 14.43 -1.23
C ALA A 55 7.65 13.94 0.21
N GLY A 56 6.72 14.19 1.14
CA GLY A 56 6.83 13.70 2.51
C GLY A 56 6.68 12.18 2.63
N SER A 57 5.73 11.59 1.90
CA SER A 57 5.47 10.14 1.94
C SER A 57 6.54 9.31 1.24
N SER A 58 7.25 9.87 0.24
CA SER A 58 8.32 9.18 -0.49
C SER A 58 9.53 8.81 0.37
N ASN A 59 9.64 9.35 1.59
CA ASN A 59 10.62 8.92 2.58
C ASN A 59 10.53 7.41 2.87
N ALA A 60 9.32 6.88 3.03
CA ALA A 60 9.08 5.47 3.33
C ALA A 60 9.56 4.51 2.20
N PRO A 61 9.16 4.69 0.92
CA PRO A 61 9.67 3.86 -0.17
C PRO A 61 11.17 4.07 -0.41
N ILE A 62 11.72 5.28 -0.24
CA ILE A 62 13.17 5.51 -0.34
C ILE A 62 13.92 4.68 0.70
N LEU A 63 13.46 4.66 1.95
CA LEU A 63 14.05 3.84 3.02
C LEU A 63 13.89 2.34 2.76
N TYR A 64 12.69 1.91 2.35
CA TYR A 64 12.40 0.51 2.05
C TYR A 64 13.30 -0.08 0.95
N ILE A 65 13.61 0.72 -0.08
CA ILE A 65 14.44 0.28 -1.21
C ILE A 65 15.93 0.32 -0.86
N ASN A 66 16.37 1.33 -0.11
CA ASN A 66 17.80 1.61 0.09
C ASN A 66 18.39 1.02 1.37
N SER A 67 17.57 0.61 2.34
CA SER A 67 18.02 0.02 3.59
C SER A 67 17.37 -1.32 3.86
N THR A 68 18.20 -2.34 4.10
CA THR A 68 17.76 -3.69 4.49
C THR A 68 17.04 -3.69 5.82
N ASP A 69 17.53 -2.91 6.78
CA ASP A 69 17.01 -2.89 8.14
C ASP A 69 15.61 -2.27 8.17
N TYR A 70 15.42 -1.16 7.44
CA TYR A 70 14.09 -0.57 7.26
C TYR A 70 13.17 -1.49 6.48
N LYS A 71 13.66 -2.18 5.44
CA LYS A 71 12.86 -3.13 4.66
C LYS A 71 12.28 -4.24 5.54
N GLU A 72 13.08 -4.81 6.43
CA GLU A 72 12.64 -5.84 7.37
C GLU A 72 11.64 -5.30 8.39
N ALA A 73 11.92 -4.12 8.95
CA ALA A 73 11.00 -3.44 9.86
C ALA A 73 9.63 -3.18 9.20
N TYR A 74 9.61 -2.62 7.98
CA TYR A 74 8.38 -2.37 7.23
C TYR A 74 7.58 -3.65 6.99
N LYS A 75 8.22 -4.76 6.61
CA LYS A 75 7.52 -6.03 6.41
C LYS A 75 6.88 -6.55 7.69
N LYS A 76 7.58 -6.43 8.83
CA LYS A 76 7.08 -6.85 10.13
C LYS A 76 5.86 -6.03 10.54
N GLU A 77 5.95 -4.70 10.46
CA GLU A 77 4.85 -3.81 10.80
C GLU A 77 3.64 -3.99 9.86
N PHE A 78 3.88 -4.15 8.55
CA PHE A 78 2.82 -4.37 7.58
C PHE A 78 2.07 -5.69 7.84
N TYR A 79 2.77 -6.75 8.24
CA TYR A 79 2.14 -8.00 8.67
C TYR A 79 1.24 -7.81 9.88
N LEU A 80 1.69 -7.04 10.89
CA LEU A 80 0.88 -6.72 12.07
C LEU A 80 -0.37 -5.93 11.69
N ILE A 81 -0.22 -4.89 10.86
CA ILE A 81 -1.35 -4.09 10.36
C ILE A 81 -2.38 -5.00 9.69
N ILE A 82 -1.98 -5.84 8.73
CA ILE A 82 -2.91 -6.78 8.07
C ILE A 82 -3.58 -7.71 9.08
N LYS A 83 -2.83 -8.25 10.03
CA LYS A 83 -3.36 -9.16 11.06
C LYS A 83 -4.43 -8.46 11.90
N TYR A 84 -4.17 -7.23 12.35
CA TYR A 84 -5.14 -6.45 13.12
C TYR A 84 -6.33 -5.99 12.28
N SER A 85 -6.12 -5.57 11.03
CA SER A 85 -7.20 -5.20 10.11
C SER A 85 -8.13 -6.38 9.80
N LYS A 86 -7.59 -7.57 9.56
CA LYS A 86 -8.40 -8.79 9.36
C LYS A 86 -9.22 -9.16 10.60
N LYS A 87 -8.62 -9.04 11.78
CA LYS A 87 -9.31 -9.25 13.06
C LYS A 87 -10.43 -8.21 13.28
N LEU A 88 -10.16 -6.94 12.96
CA LEU A 88 -11.15 -5.86 13.09
C LEU A 88 -12.33 -6.04 12.13
N LEU A 89 -12.07 -6.54 10.92
CA LEU A 89 -13.08 -6.77 9.89
C LEU A 89 -13.82 -8.11 10.03
N ASN A 90 -13.57 -8.89 11.10
CA ASN A 90 -14.16 -10.23 11.31
C ASN A 90 -14.10 -11.13 10.06
N ILE A 91 -13.02 -11.01 9.28
CA ILE A 91 -12.75 -11.90 8.15
C ILE A 91 -12.20 -13.19 8.77
N GLU A 92 -13.08 -13.95 9.41
CA GLU A 92 -12.76 -15.32 9.80
C GLU A 92 -12.42 -16.07 8.50
N GLN A 93 -11.25 -16.69 8.49
CA GLN A 93 -10.87 -17.57 7.41
C GLN A 93 -11.94 -18.65 7.33
N GLN A 94 -12.77 -18.62 6.28
CA GLN A 94 -13.49 -19.80 5.84
C GLN A 94 -12.43 -20.84 5.52
N THR A 95 -12.07 -21.62 6.53
CA THR A 95 -11.29 -22.83 6.39
C THR A 95 -12.18 -23.70 5.55
N THR A 96 -11.87 -23.83 4.26
CA THR A 96 -12.58 -24.74 3.36
C THR A 96 -12.48 -26.12 3.99
N THR A 97 -13.54 -26.54 4.69
CA THR A 97 -13.69 -27.91 5.14
C THR A 97 -13.81 -28.74 3.87
N THR A 98 -12.69 -29.28 3.42
CA THR A 98 -12.67 -30.30 2.39
C THR A 98 -13.28 -31.54 3.04
N SER A 99 -14.62 -31.61 3.05
CA SER A 99 -15.33 -32.83 3.37
C SER A 99 -14.84 -33.87 2.39
N SER A 100 -14.01 -34.81 2.85
CA SER A 100 -13.63 -35.98 2.07
C SER A 100 -14.92 -36.67 1.64
N VAL A 101 -15.23 -36.62 0.35
CA VAL A 101 -16.31 -37.41 -0.23
C VAL A 101 -15.98 -38.87 0.08
N VAL A 102 -16.72 -39.47 1.02
CA VAL A 102 -16.68 -40.91 1.24
C VAL A 102 -17.25 -41.53 -0.04
N VAL A 103 -16.36 -42.00 -0.91
CA VAL A 103 -16.73 -42.82 -2.05
C VAL A 103 -17.30 -44.11 -1.47
N LEU A 104 -18.63 -44.25 -1.48
CA LEU A 104 -19.29 -45.51 -1.18
C LEU A 104 -18.80 -46.55 -2.20
N GLN A 105 -17.93 -47.47 -1.76
CA GLN A 105 -17.53 -48.63 -2.54
C GLN A 105 -18.79 -49.45 -2.81
N ARG A 106 -19.22 -49.46 -4.08
CA ARG A 106 -20.32 -50.29 -4.58
C ARG A 106 -19.97 -51.76 -4.29
N GLY A 107 -20.66 -52.37 -3.32
CA GLY A 107 -20.47 -53.77 -2.95
C GLY A 107 -20.67 -54.69 -4.15
N ASN A 108 -19.74 -55.62 -4.35
CA ASN A 108 -19.81 -56.65 -5.37
C ASN A 108 -21.00 -57.58 -5.09
N TRP A 109 -22.04 -57.47 -5.91
CA TRP A 109 -23.18 -58.38 -5.89
C TRP A 109 -22.76 -59.68 -6.58
N THR A 110 -22.41 -60.72 -5.82
CA THR A 110 -22.22 -62.07 -6.36
C THR A 110 -23.55 -62.78 -6.40
N GLY A 111 -24.25 -62.64 -7.53
CA GLY A 111 -25.46 -63.40 -7.82
C GLY A 111 -25.14 -64.89 -7.95
N ASN A 112 -25.56 -65.66 -6.95
CA ASN A 112 -25.54 -67.11 -6.95
C ASN A 112 -26.71 -67.62 -7.82
N THR A 113 -26.44 -68.02 -9.06
CA THR A 113 -27.42 -68.77 -9.87
C THR A 113 -27.35 -70.24 -9.49
N GLY A 114 -28.17 -70.63 -8.51
CA GLY A 114 -28.43 -72.02 -8.18
C GLY A 114 -29.66 -72.53 -8.93
N HIS A 115 -29.44 -73.65 -9.64
CA HIS A 115 -30.40 -74.62 -10.23
C HIS A 115 -31.19 -74.23 -11.48
#